data_AF-A0A7S1EM72-F1
#
_entry.id   AF-A0A7S1EM72-F1
#
_cell.length_a   1.000
_cell.length_b   1.000
_cell.length_c   1.000
_cell.angle_alpha   90.00
_cell.angle_beta   90.00
_cell.angle_gamma   90.00
#
_symmetry.space_group_name_H-M   'P 1'
#
loop_
_entity.id
_entity.type
_entity.pdbx_description
1 polymer ?
#
loop_
_entity_poly.entity_id
_entity_poly.type
_entity_poly.pdbx_seq_one_letter_code
_entity_poly.pdbx_strand_id
1 'polypeptide(L)'
;RRRMTVIKDAHLNFIRRGVARVKRRASSAESATISDVGTLAESSEDVSDDGSGNYSVSPAMNVNHLLDHVMGGLTGRPLNWRKVIESKVPLKVVATSLDTLSTVILEDFKDVGDLKMCLRASARVPALAGAAPVSHRGHRLVDAAVLEPVPVHAAACDGCTHMLVMLTSPHLEPKDGDDVMSSS
;
A
#
# COMPACT_ATOMS: atom_id res chain seq x y z
N ARG A 1 -7.74 -19.54 27.50
CA ARG A 1 -8.30 -18.41 26.73
C ARG A 1 -7.16 -17.48 26.33
N ARG A 2 -6.57 -17.64 25.14
CA ARG A 2 -5.50 -16.75 24.64
C ARG A 2 -6.15 -15.53 23.97
N ARG A 3 -5.73 -14.34 24.40
CA ARG A 3 -6.28 -13.03 24.02
C ARG A 3 -6.08 -12.76 22.53
N MET A 4 -7.20 -12.58 21.82
CA MET A 4 -7.31 -12.25 20.40
C MET A 4 -7.40 -10.71 20.23
N THR A 5 -6.42 -9.97 20.75
CA THR A 5 -6.54 -8.49 20.92
C THR A 5 -5.51 -7.63 20.20
N VAL A 6 -4.71 -8.12 19.24
CA VAL A 6 -3.61 -7.29 18.68
C VAL A 6 -3.51 -7.32 17.16
N ILE A 7 -4.60 -6.99 16.45
CA ILE A 7 -4.52 -6.71 14.99
C ILE A 7 -5.19 -5.38 14.66
N LYS A 8 -6.33 -5.04 15.30
CA LYS A 8 -7.03 -3.76 15.05
C LYS A 8 -6.21 -2.53 15.44
N ASP A 9 -5.55 -2.54 16.59
CA ASP A 9 -4.79 -1.37 17.07
C ASP A 9 -3.46 -1.17 16.32
N ALA A 10 -2.84 -2.24 15.82
CA ALA A 10 -1.65 -2.16 14.99
C ALA A 10 -1.94 -1.51 13.62
N HIS A 11 -3.11 -1.82 13.05
CA HIS A 11 -3.56 -1.29 11.76
C HIS A 11 -3.75 0.23 11.80
N LEU A 12 -4.47 0.74 12.80
CA LEU A 12 -4.69 2.17 12.96
C LEU A 12 -3.39 2.92 13.25
N ASN A 13 -2.48 2.31 14.01
CA ASN A 13 -1.18 2.89 14.31
C ASN A 13 -0.23 2.93 13.10
N PHE A 14 -0.27 1.95 12.19
CA PHE A 14 0.53 1.98 10.96
C PHE A 14 0.07 3.10 10.02
N ILE A 15 -1.24 3.22 9.79
CA ILE A 15 -1.84 4.31 9.00
C ILE A 15 -1.57 5.65 9.67
N ARG A 16 -1.85 5.79 10.98
CA ARG A 16 -1.59 7.03 11.73
C ARG A 16 -0.11 7.40 11.75
N ARG A 17 0.82 6.44 11.82
CA ARG A 17 2.28 6.72 11.79
C ARG A 17 2.77 7.07 10.40
N GLY A 18 2.25 6.42 9.35
CA GLY A 18 2.49 6.82 7.96
C GLY A 18 2.03 8.26 7.70
N VAL A 19 0.81 8.57 8.12
CA VAL A 19 0.21 9.91 8.01
C VAL A 19 0.91 10.93 8.91
N ALA A 20 1.27 10.61 10.16
CA ALA A 20 1.94 11.53 11.09
C ALA A 20 3.41 11.79 10.72
N ARG A 21 4.09 10.86 10.05
CA ARG A 21 5.45 11.08 9.52
C ARG A 21 5.43 12.02 8.31
N VAL A 22 4.34 12.00 7.54
CA VAL A 22 4.05 12.98 6.48
C VAL A 22 3.64 14.34 7.06
N LYS A 23 2.76 14.37 8.08
CA LYS A 23 2.30 15.60 8.74
C LYS A 23 3.42 16.36 9.45
N ARG A 24 4.46 15.68 9.95
CA ARG A 24 5.66 16.33 10.51
C ARG A 24 6.57 16.99 9.47
N ARG A 25 6.36 16.75 8.17
CA ARG A 25 7.03 17.45 7.06
C ARG A 25 6.13 18.49 6.38
N ALA A 26 4.82 18.39 6.56
CA ALA A 26 3.84 19.35 6.06
C ALA A 26 3.11 19.98 7.26
N SER A 27 3.74 20.97 7.89
CA SER A 27 3.02 21.84 8.82
C SER A 27 2.11 22.77 8.00
N SER A 28 0.90 22.29 7.71
CA SER A 28 -0.36 23.05 7.64
C SER A 28 -1.32 22.36 6.66
N ALA A 29 -2.17 21.47 7.17
CA ALA A 29 -3.49 21.15 6.61
C ALA A 29 -4.21 20.21 7.60
N GLU A 30 -5.29 20.72 8.19
CA GLU A 30 -6.20 19.99 9.06
C GLU A 30 -7.11 19.05 8.23
N SER A 31 -7.33 17.85 8.78
CA SER A 31 -8.43 16.91 8.49
C SER A 31 -8.80 16.64 7.03
N ALA A 32 -8.20 15.61 6.42
CA ALA A 32 -8.71 14.99 5.19
C ALA A 32 -9.49 13.69 5.50
N THR A 33 -10.65 13.54 4.88
CA THR A 33 -11.56 12.38 4.99
C THR A 33 -11.43 11.43 3.80
N ILE A 34 -11.95 10.20 3.90
CA ILE A 34 -11.80 9.13 2.89
C ILE A 34 -12.38 9.53 1.51
N SER A 35 -13.36 10.43 1.46
CA SER A 35 -13.89 11.00 0.21
C SER A 35 -12.89 11.91 -0.52
N ASP A 36 -11.92 12.49 0.19
CA ASP A 36 -10.98 13.46 -0.38
C ASP A 36 -9.84 12.78 -1.16
N VAL A 37 -9.66 11.46 -0.98
CA VAL A 37 -8.64 10.66 -1.69
C VAL A 37 -9.06 10.35 -3.14
N GLY A 38 -10.36 10.31 -3.43
CA GLY A 38 -10.89 10.01 -4.76
C GLY A 38 -10.94 11.21 -5.72
N THR A 39 -11.09 12.42 -5.19
CA THR A 39 -11.40 13.62 -5.98
C THR A 39 -10.16 14.35 -6.51
N LEU A 40 -8.95 14.05 -6.00
CA LEU A 40 -7.71 14.73 -6.41
C LEU A 40 -7.13 14.27 -7.76
N ALA A 41 -7.83 13.40 -8.50
CA ALA A 41 -7.36 12.84 -9.76
C ALA A 41 -8.13 13.31 -11.00
N GLU A 42 -9.19 14.11 -10.85
CA GLU A 42 -10.00 14.60 -11.98
C GLU A 42 -10.16 16.13 -11.92
N SER A 43 -9.18 16.84 -12.45
CA SER A 43 -9.40 18.19 -12.99
C SER A 43 -8.23 18.57 -13.90
N SER A 44 -8.41 18.38 -15.20
CA SER A 44 -7.58 18.99 -16.24
C SER A 44 -8.49 19.79 -17.14
N GLU A 45 -8.72 21.06 -16.79
CA GLU A 45 -9.18 22.10 -17.71
C GLU A 45 -8.45 23.41 -17.37
N ASP A 46 -7.92 24.06 -18.40
CA ASP A 46 -7.03 25.23 -18.37
C ASP A 46 -7.67 26.47 -17.73
N VAL A 47 -7.08 27.00 -16.66
CA VAL A 47 -7.20 28.43 -16.24
C VAL A 47 -5.91 28.90 -15.55
N SER A 48 -5.50 30.12 -15.90
CA SER A 48 -4.27 30.83 -15.55
C SER A 48 -4.13 31.27 -14.08
N ASP A 49 -2.88 31.19 -13.59
CA ASP A 49 -2.18 32.07 -12.63
C ASP A 49 -2.90 32.54 -11.34
N ASP A 50 -2.60 31.90 -10.19
CA ASP A 50 -1.70 32.44 -9.16
C ASP A 50 -1.34 31.35 -8.11
N GLY A 51 -0.13 31.38 -7.56
CA GLY A 51 0.19 30.71 -6.29
C GLY A 51 0.05 29.18 -6.17
N SER A 52 0.24 28.39 -7.23
CA SER A 52 0.20 26.92 -7.15
C SER A 52 1.43 26.34 -6.44
N GLY A 53 1.30 26.06 -5.15
CA GLY A 53 2.12 25.10 -4.44
C GLY A 53 1.87 23.70 -4.99
N ASN A 54 2.47 23.40 -6.14
CA ASN A 54 2.50 22.06 -6.72
C ASN A 54 3.30 21.17 -5.75
N TYR A 55 2.62 20.49 -4.82
CA TYR A 55 3.27 19.51 -3.94
C TYR A 55 3.62 18.26 -4.75
N SER A 56 4.55 18.38 -5.72
CA SER A 56 5.22 17.23 -6.28
C SER A 56 6.19 16.71 -5.22
N VAL A 57 5.66 15.99 -4.23
CA VAL A 57 6.51 15.18 -3.37
C VAL A 57 7.15 14.12 -4.27
N SER A 58 8.48 14.15 -4.38
CA SER A 58 9.21 13.06 -5.02
C SER A 58 8.78 11.75 -4.36
N PRO A 59 8.33 10.74 -5.12
CA PRO A 59 7.84 9.50 -4.54
C PRO A 59 8.87 8.93 -3.59
N ALA A 60 8.47 8.56 -2.38
CA ALA A 60 9.37 7.94 -1.41
C ALA A 60 10.00 6.63 -1.97
N MET A 61 9.31 6.00 -2.94
CA MET A 61 9.79 4.85 -3.68
C MET A 61 9.29 4.92 -5.13
N ASN A 62 10.20 4.68 -6.09
CA ASN A 62 9.84 4.52 -7.51
C ASN A 62 9.62 3.03 -7.81
N VAL A 63 8.35 2.60 -7.76
CA VAL A 63 7.94 1.21 -8.01
C VAL A 63 8.30 0.74 -9.42
N ASN A 64 8.25 1.62 -10.42
CA ASN A 64 8.64 1.26 -11.80
C ASN A 64 10.13 0.92 -11.87
N HIS A 65 10.98 1.74 -11.26
CA HIS A 65 12.41 1.46 -11.21
C HIS A 65 12.70 0.14 -10.47
N LEU A 66 12.00 -0.14 -9.36
CA LEU A 66 12.11 -1.40 -8.64
C LEU A 66 11.75 -2.60 -9.54
N LEU A 67 10.58 -2.60 -10.17
CA LEU A 67 10.08 -3.72 -10.96
C LEU A 67 10.87 -3.93 -12.26
N ASP A 68 11.22 -2.84 -12.95
CA ASP A 68 11.79 -2.92 -14.29
C ASP A 68 13.31 -3.03 -14.28
N HIS A 69 13.99 -2.38 -13.34
CA HIS A 69 15.45 -2.33 -13.32
C HIS A 69 16.03 -3.21 -12.22
N VAL A 70 15.65 -2.98 -10.95
CA VAL A 70 16.21 -3.74 -9.81
C VAL A 70 15.85 -5.21 -9.93
N MET A 71 14.57 -5.53 -10.02
CA MET A 71 14.08 -6.90 -10.21
C MET A 71 14.35 -7.42 -11.65
N GLY A 72 14.63 -6.51 -12.58
CA GLY A 72 15.13 -6.82 -13.93
C GLY A 72 16.59 -7.26 -13.97
N GLY A 73 17.34 -7.11 -12.88
CA GLY A 73 18.71 -7.63 -12.75
C GLY A 73 19.80 -6.57 -12.59
N LEU A 74 19.46 -5.29 -12.41
CA LEU A 74 20.43 -4.21 -12.18
C LEU A 74 21.40 -4.51 -11.02
N THR A 75 20.95 -5.26 -10.01
CA THR A 75 21.76 -5.65 -8.82
C THR A 75 22.53 -6.95 -9.00
N GLY A 76 22.53 -7.56 -10.19
CA GLY A 76 23.08 -8.89 -10.44
C GLY A 76 22.25 -10.05 -9.87
N ARG A 77 21.06 -9.76 -9.30
CA ARG A 77 20.12 -10.75 -8.76
C ARG A 77 18.71 -10.54 -9.32
N PRO A 78 18.48 -10.84 -10.61
CA PRO A 78 17.16 -10.68 -11.22
C PRO A 78 16.14 -11.62 -10.58
N LEU A 79 14.89 -11.17 -10.49
CA LEU A 79 13.78 -12.07 -10.19
C LEU A 79 13.58 -13.01 -11.39
N ASN A 80 13.47 -14.31 -11.14
CA ASN A 80 13.05 -15.25 -12.18
C ASN A 80 11.52 -15.22 -12.32
N TRP A 81 11.02 -14.27 -13.10
CA TRP A 81 9.59 -14.02 -13.29
C TRP A 81 8.81 -15.26 -13.73
N ARG A 82 9.36 -16.03 -14.67
CA ARG A 82 8.70 -17.24 -15.18
C ARG A 82 8.55 -18.29 -14.08
N LYS A 83 9.59 -18.52 -13.26
CA LYS A 83 9.50 -19.44 -12.12
C LYS A 83 8.47 -19.01 -11.07
N VAL A 84 8.22 -17.71 -10.91
CA VAL A 84 7.15 -17.22 -10.03
C VAL A 84 5.77 -17.58 -10.58
N ILE A 85 5.55 -17.35 -11.88
CA ILE A 85 4.28 -17.64 -12.55
C ILE A 85 4.00 -19.15 -12.58
N GLU A 86 5.02 -19.97 -12.86
CA GLU A 86 4.90 -21.44 -13.00
C GLU A 86 5.04 -22.19 -11.66
N SER A 87 5.17 -21.48 -10.54
CA SER A 87 5.37 -22.10 -9.23
C SER A 87 4.16 -22.95 -8.82
N LYS A 88 4.43 -24.13 -8.25
CA LYS A 88 3.39 -24.98 -7.63
C LYS A 88 2.77 -24.34 -6.38
N VAL A 89 3.49 -23.40 -5.75
CA VAL A 89 2.97 -22.56 -4.67
C VAL A 89 2.62 -21.21 -5.32
N PRO A 90 1.33 -20.94 -5.60
CA PRO A 90 0.94 -19.76 -6.36
C PRO A 90 1.17 -18.50 -5.54
N LEU A 91 1.72 -17.47 -6.19
CA LEU A 91 1.76 -16.13 -5.63
C LEU A 91 0.39 -15.49 -5.83
N LYS A 92 -0.20 -14.98 -4.74
CA LYS A 92 -1.40 -14.15 -4.77
C LYS A 92 -1.04 -12.74 -4.34
N VAL A 93 -1.34 -11.76 -5.18
CA VAL A 93 -1.02 -10.34 -4.94
C VAL A 93 -2.29 -9.63 -4.52
N VAL A 94 -2.29 -8.96 -3.37
CA VAL A 94 -3.47 -8.22 -2.89
C VAL A 94 -3.33 -6.76 -3.29
N ALA A 95 -4.44 -6.15 -3.71
CA ALA A 95 -4.57 -4.72 -3.94
C ALA A 95 -5.93 -4.22 -3.42
N THR A 96 -6.09 -2.91 -3.32
CA THR A 96 -7.36 -2.27 -2.99
C THR A 96 -8.02 -1.76 -4.28
N SER A 97 -9.27 -2.12 -4.54
CA SER A 97 -10.04 -1.49 -5.63
C SER A 97 -10.78 -0.26 -5.12
N LEU A 98 -10.62 0.85 -5.84
CA LEU A 98 -11.36 2.09 -5.58
C LEU A 98 -12.80 2.04 -6.10
N ASP A 99 -13.11 1.10 -6.99
CA ASP A 99 -14.44 0.97 -7.58
C ASP A 99 -15.38 0.16 -6.68
N THR A 100 -14.86 -0.92 -6.06
CA THR A 100 -15.63 -1.76 -5.13
C THR A 100 -15.38 -1.41 -3.67
N LEU A 101 -14.40 -0.55 -3.38
CA LEU A 101 -13.95 -0.21 -2.02
C LEU A 101 -13.61 -1.45 -1.18
N SER A 102 -13.05 -2.47 -1.83
CA SER A 102 -12.70 -3.75 -1.22
C SER A 102 -11.31 -4.21 -1.65
N THR A 103 -10.75 -5.18 -0.94
CA THR A 103 -9.54 -5.87 -1.40
C THR A 103 -9.87 -6.76 -2.60
N VAL A 104 -8.90 -6.89 -3.50
CA VAL A 104 -8.95 -7.76 -4.67
C VAL A 104 -7.71 -8.64 -4.65
N ILE A 105 -7.91 -9.94 -4.82
CA ILE A 105 -6.83 -10.92 -4.97
C ILE A 105 -6.51 -11.02 -6.47
N LEU A 106 -5.28 -10.69 -6.83
CA LEU A 106 -4.73 -10.76 -8.18
C LEU A 106 -3.87 -12.03 -8.29
N GLU A 107 -4.36 -12.99 -9.04
CA GLU A 107 -3.74 -14.30 -9.28
C GLU A 107 -3.86 -14.73 -10.76
N ASP A 108 -3.47 -15.95 -11.11
CA ASP A 108 -3.53 -16.48 -12.48
C ASP A 108 -2.87 -15.55 -13.51
N PHE A 109 -1.60 -15.21 -13.28
CA PHE A 109 -0.87 -14.28 -14.13
C PHE A 109 -0.71 -14.82 -15.54
N LYS A 110 -1.17 -14.07 -16.54
CA LYS A 110 -1.11 -14.47 -17.96
C LYS A 110 0.31 -14.49 -18.48
N ASP A 111 1.10 -13.50 -18.07
CA ASP A 111 2.49 -13.31 -18.47
C ASP A 111 3.24 -12.43 -17.46
N VAL A 112 4.51 -12.15 -17.76
CA VAL A 112 5.37 -11.32 -16.92
C VAL A 112 4.86 -9.87 -16.82
N GLY A 113 4.26 -9.34 -17.88
CA GLY A 113 3.69 -8.00 -17.89
C GLY A 113 2.48 -7.89 -16.96
N ASP A 114 1.60 -8.89 -16.99
CA ASP A 114 0.44 -9.02 -16.12
C ASP A 114 0.86 -9.10 -14.63
N LEU A 115 1.85 -9.94 -14.31
CA LEU A 115 2.42 -10.00 -12.96
C LEU A 115 3.02 -8.66 -12.52
N LYS A 116 3.78 -7.98 -13.39
CA LYS A 116 4.33 -6.65 -13.08
C LYS A 116 3.23 -5.62 -12.84
N MET A 117 2.13 -5.65 -13.60
CA MET A 117 0.97 -4.77 -13.37
C MET A 117 0.32 -5.05 -12.02
N CYS A 118 0.15 -6.31 -11.64
CA CYS A 118 -0.39 -6.69 -10.33
C CYS A 118 0.50 -6.21 -9.18
N LEU A 119 1.82 -6.43 -9.25
CA LEU A 119 2.77 -5.95 -8.24
C LEU A 119 2.80 -4.42 -8.17
N ARG A 120 2.72 -3.75 -9.32
CA ARG A 120 2.67 -2.28 -9.39
C ARG A 120 1.42 -1.74 -8.69
N ALA A 121 0.26 -2.36 -8.91
CA ALA A 121 -0.98 -2.00 -8.24
C ALA A 121 -0.86 -2.18 -6.71
N SER A 122 -0.35 -3.33 -6.28
CA SER A 122 -0.18 -3.68 -4.86
C SER A 122 0.74 -2.75 -4.08
N ALA A 123 1.70 -2.10 -4.76
CA ALA A 123 2.63 -1.15 -4.16
C ALA A 123 2.29 0.34 -4.46
N ARG A 124 1.12 0.62 -5.04
CA ARG A 124 0.72 1.99 -5.44
C ARG A 124 0.09 2.74 -4.26
N VAL A 125 0.92 3.28 -3.37
CA VAL A 125 0.44 4.00 -2.18
C VAL A 125 -0.15 5.37 -2.56
N PRO A 126 -1.43 5.65 -2.25
CA PRO A 126 -2.04 6.97 -2.45
C PRO A 126 -1.29 8.07 -1.68
N ALA A 127 -1.21 9.29 -2.25
CA ALA A 127 -0.51 10.48 -1.71
C ALA A 127 1.02 10.42 -1.59
N LEU A 128 1.64 9.26 -1.35
CA LEU A 128 3.11 9.10 -1.28
C LEU A 128 3.77 8.87 -2.64
N ALA A 129 3.01 8.38 -3.62
CA ALA A 129 3.51 8.10 -4.97
C ALA A 129 3.19 9.22 -5.98
N GLY A 130 2.38 10.23 -5.62
CA GLY A 130 1.92 11.28 -6.54
C GLY A 130 1.26 10.75 -7.81
N ALA A 131 0.79 9.48 -7.81
CA ALA A 131 0.51 8.75 -9.02
C ALA A 131 -0.91 8.19 -9.04
N ALA A 132 -1.54 8.30 -10.21
CA ALA A 132 -2.86 7.79 -10.48
C ALA A 132 -2.98 6.28 -10.13
N PRO A 133 -4.19 5.82 -9.76
CA PRO A 133 -4.49 4.40 -9.59
C PRO A 133 -4.06 3.57 -10.81
N VAL A 134 -3.67 2.32 -10.58
CA VAL A 134 -3.37 1.39 -11.67
C VAL A 134 -4.68 0.84 -12.21
N SER A 135 -5.03 1.19 -13.45
CA SER A 135 -6.17 0.58 -14.15
C SER A 135 -5.77 -0.80 -14.67
N HIS A 136 -6.33 -1.86 -14.09
CA HIS A 136 -5.99 -3.23 -14.47
C HIS A 136 -7.11 -4.21 -14.08
N ARG A 137 -7.36 -5.22 -14.93
CA ARG A 137 -8.41 -6.25 -14.72
C ARG A 137 -9.80 -5.69 -14.41
N GLY A 138 -10.13 -4.54 -14.99
CA GLY A 138 -11.43 -3.88 -14.79
C GLY A 138 -11.55 -3.06 -13.50
N HIS A 139 -10.46 -2.84 -12.78
CA HIS A 139 -10.43 -2.08 -11.54
C HIS A 139 -9.43 -0.92 -11.61
N ARG A 140 -9.74 0.16 -10.89
CA ARG A 140 -8.77 1.17 -10.44
C ARG A 140 -8.17 0.70 -9.11
N LEU A 141 -6.89 0.34 -9.15
CA LEU A 141 -6.22 -0.33 -8.04
C LEU A 141 -5.16 0.55 -7.37
N VAL A 142 -5.09 0.44 -6.04
CA VAL A 142 -4.06 1.05 -5.19
C VAL A 142 -3.52 0.02 -4.19
N ASP A 143 -2.52 0.44 -3.41
CA ASP A 143 -1.84 -0.42 -2.44
C ASP A 143 -2.81 -1.13 -1.49
N ALA A 144 -2.50 -2.39 -1.15
CA ALA A 144 -3.31 -3.17 -0.22
C ALA A 144 -3.34 -2.55 1.18
N ALA A 145 -2.27 -1.87 1.60
CA ALA A 145 -2.17 -1.24 2.92
C ALA A 145 -3.19 -0.14 3.19
N VAL A 146 -3.95 0.28 2.18
CA VAL A 146 -5.12 1.17 2.36
C VAL A 146 -6.22 0.48 3.16
N LEU A 147 -6.51 -0.80 2.88
CA LEU A 147 -7.57 -1.55 3.56
C LEU A 147 -7.03 -2.69 4.41
N GLU A 148 -5.91 -3.29 4.00
CA GLU A 148 -5.39 -4.52 4.56
C GLU A 148 -3.84 -4.60 4.44
N PRO A 149 -3.08 -3.92 5.34
CA PRO A 149 -1.62 -3.93 5.32
C PRO A 149 -0.98 -5.30 5.51
N VAL A 150 -1.70 -6.22 6.16
CA VAL A 150 -1.31 -7.62 6.31
C VAL A 150 -2.48 -8.46 5.81
N PRO A 151 -2.32 -9.25 4.73
CA PRO A 151 -3.43 -9.88 4.00
C PRO A 151 -4.02 -11.12 4.69
N VAL A 152 -4.36 -10.99 5.98
CA VAL A 152 -4.93 -12.05 6.83
C VAL A 152 -6.37 -12.34 6.43
N HIS A 153 -7.18 -11.31 6.22
CA HIS A 153 -8.57 -11.44 5.80
C HIS A 153 -8.66 -11.91 4.36
N ALA A 154 -7.83 -11.38 3.46
CA ALA A 154 -7.75 -11.85 2.08
C ALA A 154 -7.41 -13.36 2.04
N ALA A 155 -6.41 -13.80 2.81
CA ALA A 155 -6.05 -15.21 2.91
C ALA A 155 -7.16 -16.08 3.52
N ALA A 156 -7.88 -15.59 4.54
CA ALA A 156 -9.00 -16.31 5.12
C ALA A 156 -10.14 -16.51 4.11
N CYS A 157 -10.48 -15.45 3.36
CA CYS A 157 -11.48 -15.50 2.30
C CYS A 157 -11.06 -16.42 1.15
N ASP A 158 -9.75 -16.57 0.92
CA ASP A 158 -9.16 -17.53 -0.01
C ASP A 158 -9.13 -18.99 0.51
N GLY A 159 -9.71 -19.25 1.68
CA GLY A 159 -9.83 -20.60 2.25
C GLY A 159 -8.59 -21.07 3.02
N CYS A 160 -7.62 -20.19 3.29
CA CYS A 160 -6.47 -20.53 4.13
C CYS A 160 -6.89 -20.70 5.60
N THR A 161 -6.58 -21.86 6.18
CA THR A 161 -6.90 -22.18 7.59
C THR A 161 -5.77 -21.85 8.56
N HIS A 162 -4.54 -21.74 8.05
CA HIS A 162 -3.33 -21.47 8.82
C HIS A 162 -2.50 -20.42 8.08
N MET A 163 -1.96 -19.46 8.82
CA MET A 163 -1.23 -18.33 8.25
C MET A 163 0.10 -18.11 8.98
N LEU A 164 1.19 -18.09 8.22
CA LEU A 164 2.50 -17.64 8.68
C LEU A 164 2.71 -16.22 8.18
N VAL A 165 2.77 -15.26 9.11
CA VAL A 165 2.92 -13.84 8.78
C VAL A 165 4.36 -13.40 9.04
N MET A 166 4.99 -12.81 8.01
CA MET A 166 6.30 -12.16 8.13
C MET A 166 6.13 -10.65 8.13
N LEU A 167 6.53 -10.00 9.22
CA LEU A 167 6.54 -8.54 9.34
C LEU A 167 7.97 -8.03 9.25
N THR A 168 8.21 -7.07 8.36
CA THR A 168 9.52 -6.41 8.19
C THR A 168 9.64 -5.12 8.99
N SER A 169 8.57 -4.73 9.69
CA SER A 169 8.60 -3.60 10.62
C SER A 169 9.28 -4.03 11.93
N PRO A 170 10.18 -3.21 12.50
CA PRO A 170 10.78 -3.50 13.78
C PRO A 170 9.71 -3.61 14.87
N HIS A 171 9.84 -4.61 15.74
CA HIS A 171 9.09 -4.64 16.99
C HIS A 171 9.58 -3.48 17.84
N LEU A 172 8.72 -2.48 18.04
CA LEU A 172 9.02 -1.38 18.93
C LEU A 172 8.56 -1.82 20.32
N GLU A 173 9.52 -2.07 21.20
CA GLU A 173 9.23 -2.22 22.62
C GLU A 173 8.53 -0.93 23.11
N PRO A 174 7.53 -1.05 24.00
CA PRO A 174 7.00 0.11 24.71
C PRO A 174 8.18 0.85 25.34
N LYS A 175 8.28 2.16 25.10
CA LYS A 175 9.19 2.97 25.90
C LYS A 175 8.58 3.07 27.29
N ASP A 176 9.27 2.56 28.30
CA ASP A 176 8.95 2.85 29.69
C ASP A 176 8.88 4.38 29.85
N GLY A 177 7.68 4.94 30.05
CA GLY A 177 7.49 6.37 30.27
C GLY A 177 6.17 7.01 29.80
N ASP A 178 5.43 6.40 28.87
CA ASP A 178 4.22 7.04 28.30
C ASP A 178 2.92 6.83 29.14
N ASP A 179 2.97 6.03 30.21
CA ASP A 179 1.80 5.74 31.09
C ASP A 179 1.65 6.70 32.28
N VAL A 180 2.50 7.72 32.43
CA VAL A 180 2.41 8.69 33.54
C VAL A 180 2.09 10.07 33.00
N MET A 181 0.85 10.32 32.54
CA MET A 181 0.23 11.65 32.51
C MET A 181 -1.25 11.57 32.10
N SER A 182 -2.07 10.78 32.81
CA SER A 182 -3.53 10.95 32.73
C SER A 182 -4.22 10.55 34.03
N SER A 183 -3.76 11.12 35.14
CA SER A 183 -4.53 11.16 36.38
C SER A 183 -4.02 12.30 37.27
N SER A 184 -4.59 13.48 37.10
CA SER A 184 -4.72 14.55 38.10
C SER A 184 -5.85 15.47 37.70
#